data_AF-A0A9P9XUS1-F1
#
_entry.id   AF-A0A9P9XUS1-F1
#
_cell.length_a   1.000
_cell.length_b   1.000
_cell.length_c   1.000
_cell.angle_alpha   90.00
_cell.angle_beta   90.00
_cell.angle_gamma   90.00
#
_symmetry.space_group_name_H-M   'P 1'
#
loop_
_entity.id
_entity.type
_entity.pdbx_description
1 polymer ?
#
loop_
_entity_poly.entity_id
_entity_poly.type
_entity_poly.pdbx_seq_one_letter_code
_entity_poly.pdbx_strand_id
1 'polypeptide(L)'
;MPKVSKDWGAMRLMNNTERFHDTMLGLHFLPSKQTFSSPTPLMLAAMLYCSSMRGSDQVVVHASEYFTVLCSAISQLCMPASEIGMAPKDPTAAEEWAFQTILGIILAGLLREGVIKETGIWISVAYRLILEHCPPYMDEKSLEWQKLFTGLQIVDLEHASIHLSCPVIPVEAPFPRLRISQQDQLYRLSRMMHTGLTHFTGRGLPTIWACFTSDTPATSDSTSFSGVDAAVIRDWARQLDDWLVEFGARSEEASDQSNLTFRQYVLHRVLVLSIYLPARGSDLFSDTTPKEQHELLVSARAAVRLQLLDTSIWSNFDLIIITWAALIVIQGVDGGVGEPEGRLQEAHEHSCNLHGLLANRLETKIQGLTTPQIGDAMSFEPDGNFDTSWYIFNQSSLDVGLDMSFLDGTMQHTTMS
;
A
#
# COMPACT_ATOMS: atom_id res chain seq x y z
N MET A 1 11.83 45.60 11.69
CA MET A 1 11.28 44.26 11.96
C MET A 1 9.84 44.22 11.47
N PRO A 2 9.51 43.52 10.38
CA PRO A 2 8.12 43.37 9.99
C PRO A 2 7.48 42.31 10.90
N LYS A 3 6.39 42.69 11.56
CA LYS A 3 5.49 41.76 12.24
C LYS A 3 4.85 40.87 11.17
N VAL A 4 5.35 39.65 11.03
CA VAL A 4 4.62 38.59 10.32
C VAL A 4 3.34 38.34 11.12
N SER A 5 2.20 38.62 10.50
CA SER A 5 0.89 38.49 11.13
C SER A 5 0.64 37.03 11.52
N LYS A 6 0.41 36.78 12.82
CA LYS A 6 0.03 35.47 13.37
C LYS A 6 -1.24 34.92 12.72
N ASP A 7 -2.08 35.77 12.15
CA ASP A 7 -3.36 35.40 11.53
C ASP A 7 -3.18 34.72 10.16
N TRP A 8 -2.08 34.99 9.45
CA TRP A 8 -1.79 34.36 8.15
C TRP A 8 -1.37 32.90 8.28
N GLY A 9 -0.64 32.54 9.35
CA GLY A 9 -0.26 31.15 9.62
C GLY A 9 -1.47 30.31 10.03
N ALA A 10 -2.30 30.81 10.94
CA ALA A 10 -3.50 30.12 11.44
C ALA A 10 -4.54 29.88 10.34
N MET A 11 -4.76 30.85 9.45
CA MET A 11 -5.70 30.73 8.33
C MET A 11 -5.22 29.74 7.26
N ARG A 12 -3.90 29.66 7.00
CA ARG A 12 -3.31 28.64 6.11
C ARG A 12 -3.38 27.23 6.73
N LEU A 13 -3.16 27.14 8.05
CA LEU A 13 -3.30 25.90 8.83
C LEU A 13 -4.74 25.37 8.82
N MET A 14 -5.75 26.20 9.12
CA MET A 14 -7.16 25.78 9.06
C MET A 14 -7.59 25.36 7.66
N ASN A 15 -7.19 26.12 6.63
CA ASN A 15 -7.53 25.79 5.23
C ASN A 15 -6.81 24.52 4.75
N ASN A 16 -5.62 24.22 5.28
CA ASN A 16 -4.92 22.96 5.02
C ASN A 16 -5.55 21.78 5.79
N THR A 17 -6.05 21.98 7.01
CA THR A 17 -6.72 20.93 7.80
C THR A 17 -8.06 20.52 7.19
N GLU A 18 -8.88 21.48 6.74
CA GLU A 18 -10.16 21.17 6.06
C GLU A 18 -9.92 20.45 4.74
N ARG A 19 -8.95 20.90 3.94
CA ARG A 19 -8.53 20.22 2.71
C ARG A 19 -7.86 18.86 2.95
N PHE A 20 -7.18 18.68 4.08
CA PHE A 20 -6.49 17.43 4.41
C PHE A 20 -7.49 16.27 4.59
N HIS A 21 -8.61 16.52 5.25
CA HIS A 21 -9.65 15.49 5.42
C HIS A 21 -10.36 15.15 4.09
N ASP A 22 -10.58 16.15 3.23
CA ASP A 22 -11.27 15.93 1.96
C ASP A 22 -10.36 15.30 0.89
N THR A 23 -9.04 15.32 1.10
CA THR A 23 -8.07 14.66 0.22
C THR A 23 -7.74 13.23 0.68
N MET A 24 -7.69 12.96 1.99
CA MET A 24 -7.43 11.63 2.57
C MET A 24 -8.61 10.63 2.43
N LEU A 25 -9.23 10.54 1.27
CA LEU A 25 -10.32 9.58 1.00
C LEU A 25 -9.78 8.14 1.03
N GLY A 26 -10.44 7.23 1.75
CA GLY A 26 -10.19 5.78 1.68
C GLY A 26 -9.46 5.13 2.86
N LEU A 27 -8.97 5.88 3.85
CA LEU A 27 -8.42 5.26 5.07
C LEU A 27 -9.57 4.89 6.02
N HIS A 28 -9.91 3.60 6.08
CA HIS A 28 -10.97 3.01 6.93
C HIS A 28 -10.81 3.28 8.44
N PHE A 29 -9.66 3.83 8.85
CA PHE A 29 -9.33 4.17 10.23
C PHE A 29 -9.29 5.66 10.54
N LEU A 30 -9.65 6.55 9.60
CA LEU A 30 -9.70 7.98 9.89
C LEU A 30 -10.76 8.27 10.98
N PRO A 31 -10.38 8.99 12.05
CA PRO A 31 -11.32 9.40 13.08
C PRO A 31 -12.19 10.56 12.60
N SER A 32 -13.17 10.94 13.42
CA SER A 32 -14.04 12.09 13.10
C SER A 32 -13.26 13.40 12.88
N LYS A 33 -13.83 14.31 12.07
CA LYS A 33 -13.27 15.66 11.77
C LYS A 33 -12.84 16.45 13.03
N GLN A 34 -13.44 16.16 14.20
CA GLN A 34 -13.13 16.85 15.47
C GLN A 34 -11.70 16.62 15.97
N THR A 35 -11.11 15.44 15.69
CA THR A 35 -9.75 15.07 16.10
C THR A 35 -8.68 16.00 15.52
N PHE A 36 -8.97 16.65 14.39
CA PHE A 36 -8.04 17.53 13.69
C PHE A 36 -8.16 19.01 14.09
N SER A 37 -9.10 19.37 14.97
CA SER A 37 -9.38 20.77 15.35
C SER A 37 -8.30 21.40 16.24
N SER A 38 -7.55 20.58 16.98
CA SER A 38 -6.42 21.02 17.82
C SER A 38 -5.31 19.96 17.78
N PRO A 39 -4.54 19.88 16.68
CA PRO A 39 -3.55 18.82 16.50
C PRO A 39 -2.36 18.99 17.44
N THR A 40 -1.91 17.89 18.04
CA THR A 40 -0.61 17.80 18.72
C THR A 40 0.54 18.13 17.76
N PRO A 41 1.73 18.52 18.25
CA PRO A 41 2.86 18.88 17.38
C PRO A 41 3.21 17.80 16.35
N LEU A 42 3.17 16.52 16.74
CA LEU A 42 3.47 15.41 15.83
C LEU A 42 2.35 15.21 14.80
N MET A 43 1.08 15.23 15.24
CA MET A 43 -0.06 15.17 14.32
C MET A 43 0.00 16.30 13.29
N LEU A 44 0.30 17.52 13.75
CA LEU A 44 0.41 18.66 12.85
C LEU A 44 1.54 18.49 11.83
N ALA A 45 2.71 18.02 12.26
CA ALA A 45 3.82 17.72 11.36
C ALA A 45 3.44 16.65 10.32
N ALA A 46 2.71 15.61 10.74
CA ALA A 46 2.22 14.56 9.83
C ALA A 46 1.23 15.14 8.82
N MET A 47 0.23 15.90 9.26
CA MET A 47 -0.74 16.57 8.38
C MET A 47 -0.04 17.46 7.35
N LEU A 48 0.89 18.31 7.78
CA LEU A 48 1.64 19.19 6.88
C LEU A 48 2.46 18.40 5.87
N TYR A 49 3.13 17.33 6.31
CA TYR A 49 3.89 16.46 5.42
C TYR A 49 2.97 15.79 4.39
N CYS A 50 1.88 15.16 4.82
CA CYS A 50 0.91 14.54 3.93
C CYS A 50 0.31 15.55 2.93
N SER A 51 -0.08 16.74 3.40
CA SER A 51 -0.59 17.81 2.53
C SER A 51 0.46 18.30 1.53
N SER A 52 1.75 18.30 1.87
CA SER A 52 2.81 18.64 0.90
C SER A 52 3.06 17.54 -0.11
N MET A 53 2.87 16.28 0.26
CA MET A 53 3.05 15.13 -0.61
C MET A 53 1.92 14.99 -1.65
N ARG A 54 0.75 15.55 -1.37
CA ARG A 54 -0.47 15.43 -2.17
C ARG A 54 -1.08 16.78 -2.58
N GLY A 55 -0.40 17.86 -2.25
CA GLY A 55 -0.85 19.23 -2.52
C GLY A 55 -0.32 19.73 -3.86
N SER A 56 -0.71 20.96 -4.22
CA SER A 56 -0.19 21.61 -5.43
C SER A 56 1.33 21.85 -5.34
N ASP A 57 1.96 22.12 -6.49
CA ASP A 57 3.38 22.44 -6.61
C ASP A 57 3.88 23.49 -5.60
N GLN A 58 3.02 24.42 -5.18
CA GLN A 58 3.36 25.45 -4.19
C GLN A 58 3.62 24.89 -2.78
N VAL A 59 3.03 23.74 -2.45
CA VAL A 59 3.14 23.10 -1.13
C VAL A 59 4.17 21.97 -1.16
N VAL A 60 4.34 21.28 -2.30
CA VAL A 60 5.33 20.20 -2.52
C VAL A 60 6.76 20.65 -2.21
N VAL A 61 7.11 21.91 -2.47
CA VAL A 61 8.44 22.48 -2.18
C VAL A 61 8.84 22.31 -0.70
N HIS A 62 7.86 22.26 0.21
CA HIS A 62 8.11 22.12 1.65
C HIS A 62 8.16 20.67 2.15
N ALA A 63 7.94 19.68 1.28
CA ALA A 63 7.83 18.28 1.70
C ALA A 63 9.07 17.77 2.44
N SER A 64 10.27 18.12 1.99
CA SER A 64 11.52 17.73 2.64
C SER A 64 11.69 18.36 4.04
N GLU A 65 11.25 19.60 4.21
CA GLU A 65 11.32 20.31 5.49
C GLU A 65 10.33 19.70 6.49
N TYR A 66 9.08 19.51 6.07
CA TYR A 66 8.05 18.86 6.89
C TYR A 66 8.42 17.43 7.26
N PHE A 67 9.03 16.68 6.34
CA PHE A 67 9.54 15.34 6.62
C PHE A 67 10.61 15.36 7.73
N THR A 68 11.52 16.32 7.69
CA THR A 68 12.57 16.47 8.71
C THR A 68 11.98 16.80 10.09
N VAL A 69 10.99 17.69 10.12
CA VAL A 69 10.27 18.05 11.35
C VAL A 69 9.51 16.84 11.90
N LEU A 70 8.84 16.07 11.04
CA LEU A 70 8.12 14.86 11.41
C LEU A 70 9.05 13.79 12.00
N CYS A 71 10.18 13.52 11.34
CA CYS A 71 11.21 12.60 11.85
C CYS A 71 11.72 13.06 13.22
N SER A 72 11.96 14.37 13.38
CA SER A 72 12.40 14.94 14.65
C SER A 72 11.35 14.76 15.74
N ALA A 73 10.08 14.99 15.44
CA ALA A 73 8.97 14.79 16.39
C ALA A 73 8.82 13.32 16.80
N ILE A 74 8.92 12.38 15.86
CA ILE A 74 8.86 10.94 16.17
C ILE A 74 10.06 10.52 17.01
N SER A 75 11.28 10.98 16.68
CA SER A 75 12.48 10.65 17.45
C SER A 75 12.39 11.11 18.90
N GLN A 76 11.73 12.23 19.15
CA GLN A 76 11.51 12.78 20.47
C GLN A 76 10.63 11.91 21.37
N LEU A 77 9.77 11.05 20.81
CA LEU A 77 8.99 10.05 21.57
C LEU A 77 9.88 8.98 22.23
N CYS A 78 11.12 8.83 21.76
CA CYS A 78 12.10 7.90 22.31
C CYS A 78 13.09 8.58 23.27
N MET A 79 13.02 9.92 23.40
CA MET A 79 13.95 10.69 24.21
C MET A 79 13.38 10.92 25.62
N PRO A 80 14.12 10.57 26.69
CA PRO A 80 13.70 10.87 28.05
C PRO A 80 13.49 12.37 28.25
N ALA A 81 12.40 12.75 28.93
CA ALA A 81 12.05 14.14 29.25
C ALA A 81 11.87 15.09 28.05
N SER A 82 11.63 14.56 26.84
CA SER A 82 11.21 15.38 25.71
C SER A 82 9.83 15.98 25.95
N GLU A 83 9.66 17.27 25.62
CA GLU A 83 8.35 17.94 25.67
C GLU A 83 7.32 17.31 24.73
N ILE A 84 7.74 16.80 23.56
CA ILE A 84 6.86 16.12 22.61
C ILE A 84 6.55 14.69 23.09
N GLY A 85 7.55 14.00 23.64
CA GLY A 85 7.43 12.62 24.12
C GLY A 85 6.75 12.44 25.48
N MET A 86 6.59 13.52 26.25
CA MET A 86 5.94 13.46 27.55
C MET A 86 4.42 13.55 27.43
N ALA A 87 3.75 12.45 27.76
CA ALA A 87 2.30 12.44 27.90
C ALA A 87 1.83 13.46 28.96
N PRO A 88 0.70 14.15 28.73
CA PRO A 88 0.04 14.96 29.74
C PRO A 88 -0.24 14.18 31.04
N LYS A 89 -0.25 14.87 32.18
CA LYS A 89 -0.55 14.25 33.49
C LYS A 89 -2.02 13.89 33.66
N ASP A 90 -2.90 14.63 32.98
CA ASP A 90 -4.33 14.36 32.99
C ASP A 90 -4.63 13.13 32.12
N PRO A 91 -5.33 12.10 32.63
CA PRO A 91 -5.56 10.86 31.89
C PRO A 91 -6.30 11.04 30.56
N THR A 92 -7.29 11.95 30.52
CA THR A 92 -8.08 12.20 29.31
C THR A 92 -7.24 12.94 28.26
N ALA A 93 -6.45 13.93 28.68
CA ALA A 93 -5.50 14.60 27.79
C ALA A 93 -4.39 13.66 27.32
N ALA A 94 -3.97 12.70 28.15
CA ALA A 94 -2.97 11.69 27.79
C ALA A 94 -3.50 10.70 26.74
N GLU A 95 -4.75 10.26 26.88
CA GLU A 95 -5.43 9.43 25.89
C GLU A 95 -5.51 10.13 24.52
N GLU A 96 -5.98 11.38 24.50
CA GLU A 96 -6.08 12.19 23.28
C GLU A 96 -4.70 12.42 22.64
N TRP A 97 -3.70 12.78 23.46
CA TRP A 97 -2.32 12.93 23.00
C TRP A 97 -1.79 11.65 22.37
N ALA A 98 -2.01 10.50 23.00
CA ALA A 98 -1.54 9.22 22.50
C ALA A 98 -2.25 8.85 21.19
N PHE A 99 -3.58 9.00 21.14
CA PHE A 99 -4.38 8.73 19.96
C PHE A 99 -3.89 9.55 18.75
N GLN A 100 -3.75 10.86 18.90
CA GLN A 100 -3.24 11.73 17.84
C GLN A 100 -1.79 11.43 17.47
N THR A 101 -0.95 11.10 18.45
CA THR A 101 0.45 10.74 18.21
C THR A 101 0.56 9.47 17.37
N ILE A 102 -0.20 8.43 17.72
CA ILE A 102 -0.24 7.16 17.00
C ILE A 102 -0.79 7.38 15.58
N LEU A 103 -1.88 8.13 15.44
CA LEU A 103 -2.44 8.43 14.12
C LEU A 103 -1.44 9.21 13.25
N GLY A 104 -0.73 10.19 13.81
CA GLY A 104 0.32 10.91 13.10
C GLY A 104 1.47 10.00 12.64
N ILE A 105 1.83 8.99 13.45
CA ILE A 105 2.81 7.96 13.05
C ILE A 105 2.27 7.07 11.92
N ILE A 106 1.01 6.64 11.98
CA ILE A 106 0.38 5.83 10.93
C ILE A 106 0.37 6.60 9.61
N LEU A 107 -0.01 7.87 9.62
CA LEU A 107 0.03 8.74 8.44
C LEU A 107 1.45 8.92 7.88
N ALA A 108 2.44 9.06 8.76
CA ALA A 108 3.85 9.08 8.36
C ALA A 108 4.28 7.75 7.72
N GLY A 109 3.82 6.63 8.29
CA GLY A 109 4.10 5.28 7.85
C GLY A 109 3.55 5.00 6.45
N LEU A 110 2.28 5.31 6.18
CA LEU A 110 1.64 5.15 4.87
C LEU A 110 2.44 5.79 3.73
N LEU A 111 3.04 6.95 3.99
CA LEU A 111 3.80 7.70 2.99
C LEU A 111 5.26 7.30 2.91
N ARG A 112 5.74 6.37 3.76
CA ARG A 112 7.17 6.00 3.89
C ARG A 112 7.44 4.51 4.03
N GLU A 113 6.42 3.67 4.12
CA GLU A 113 6.50 2.22 4.04
C GLU A 113 7.28 1.79 2.79
N GLY A 114 8.06 0.71 2.91
CA GLY A 114 9.03 0.27 1.90
C GLY A 114 10.24 1.17 1.67
N VAL A 115 10.15 2.49 1.89
CA VAL A 115 11.16 3.46 1.43
C VAL A 115 12.27 3.72 2.44
N ILE A 116 11.92 3.84 3.73
CA ILE A 116 12.90 4.06 4.80
C ILE A 116 12.81 2.95 5.84
N LYS A 117 13.96 2.59 6.40
CA LYS A 117 14.08 1.50 7.36
C LYS A 117 13.50 1.90 8.72
N GLU A 118 13.53 3.19 9.03
CA GLU A 118 13.05 3.77 10.28
C GLU A 118 11.54 3.59 10.45
N THR A 119 10.77 3.36 9.38
CA THR A 119 9.32 3.09 9.45
C THR A 119 9.00 1.92 10.38
N GLY A 120 9.78 0.83 10.38
CA GLY A 120 9.62 -0.28 11.32
C GLY A 120 9.82 0.11 12.79
N ILE A 121 10.71 1.08 13.05
CA ILE A 121 10.90 1.65 14.40
C ILE A 121 9.68 2.49 14.77
N TRP A 122 9.16 3.28 13.84
CA TRP A 122 7.98 4.12 14.08
C TRP A 122 6.74 3.28 14.40
N ILE A 123 6.53 2.20 13.65
CA ILE A 123 5.48 1.20 13.90
C ILE A 123 5.60 0.65 15.34
N SER A 124 6.81 0.28 15.75
CA SER A 124 7.07 -0.23 17.10
C SER A 124 6.78 0.81 18.20
N VAL A 125 7.11 2.09 17.95
CA VAL A 125 6.79 3.19 18.86
C VAL A 125 5.28 3.39 18.99
N ALA A 126 4.55 3.40 17.88
CA ALA A 126 3.10 3.50 17.88
C ALA A 126 2.44 2.34 18.63
N TYR A 127 2.92 1.11 18.43
CA TYR A 127 2.41 -0.06 19.14
C TYR A 127 2.62 0.02 20.65
N ARG A 128 3.81 0.46 21.08
CA ARG A 128 4.09 0.71 22.50
C ARG A 128 3.11 1.72 23.09
N LEU A 129 2.82 2.81 22.39
CA LEU A 129 1.85 3.82 22.84
C LEU A 129 0.43 3.25 22.94
N ILE A 130 0.03 2.35 22.03
CA ILE A 130 -1.25 1.62 22.14
C ILE A 130 -1.28 0.77 23.42
N LEU A 131 -0.21 0.03 23.71
CA LEU A 131 -0.12 -0.80 24.92
C LEU A 131 -0.18 0.02 26.21
N GLU A 132 0.40 1.23 26.21
CA GLU A 132 0.47 2.12 27.38
C GLU A 132 -0.81 2.93 27.61
N HIS A 133 -1.46 3.40 26.55
CA HIS A 133 -2.50 4.44 26.63
C HIS A 133 -3.90 4.00 26.17
N CYS A 134 -4.06 2.79 25.63
CA CYS A 134 -5.39 2.31 25.23
C CYS A 134 -6.34 2.29 26.46
N PRO A 135 -7.49 2.99 26.40
CA PRO A 135 -8.34 3.21 27.57
C PRO A 135 -8.94 1.89 28.09
N PRO A 136 -9.02 1.67 29.43
CA PRO A 136 -9.38 0.38 29.99
C PRO A 136 -10.86 0.01 29.81
N TYR A 137 -11.73 0.97 29.54
CA TYR A 137 -13.18 0.80 29.48
C TYR A 137 -13.67 0.65 28.02
N MET A 138 -14.77 -0.07 27.84
CA MET A 138 -15.49 -0.19 26.57
C MET A 138 -16.44 1.01 26.42
N ASP A 139 -16.15 1.90 25.50
CA ASP A 139 -16.93 3.10 25.18
C ASP A 139 -16.97 3.35 23.65
N GLU A 140 -17.64 4.41 23.20
CA GLU A 140 -17.69 4.75 21.77
C GLU A 140 -16.28 4.99 21.18
N LYS A 141 -15.35 5.53 21.97
CA LYS A 141 -13.95 5.73 21.57
C LYS A 141 -13.19 4.43 21.36
N SER A 142 -13.64 3.33 21.96
CA SER A 142 -13.04 2.01 21.77
C SER A 142 -13.07 1.56 20.31
N LEU A 143 -14.09 1.97 19.54
CA LEU A 143 -14.16 1.70 18.10
C LEU A 143 -13.09 2.49 17.32
N GLU A 144 -12.79 3.73 17.72
CA GLU A 144 -11.75 4.54 17.10
C GLU A 144 -10.35 3.97 17.39
N TRP A 145 -10.11 3.51 18.63
CA TRP A 145 -8.87 2.81 18.99
C TRP A 145 -8.70 1.48 18.27
N GLN A 146 -9.79 0.72 18.08
CA GLN A 146 -9.77 -0.51 17.28
C GLN A 146 -9.37 -0.21 15.83
N LYS A 147 -9.99 0.80 15.21
CA LYS A 147 -9.64 1.27 13.87
C LYS A 147 -8.17 1.69 13.78
N LEU A 148 -7.69 2.44 14.77
CA LEU A 148 -6.31 2.90 14.84
C LEU A 148 -5.31 1.73 14.91
N PHE A 149 -5.62 0.70 15.70
CA PHE A 149 -4.83 -0.52 15.78
C PHE A 149 -4.83 -1.29 14.44
N THR A 150 -5.98 -1.43 13.78
CA THR A 150 -6.07 -2.05 12.46
C THR A 150 -5.25 -1.28 11.41
N GLY A 151 -5.31 0.07 11.44
CA GLY A 151 -4.49 0.90 10.55
C GLY A 151 -2.99 0.70 10.77
N LEU A 152 -2.55 0.58 12.02
CA LEU A 152 -1.17 0.26 12.35
C LEU A 152 -0.75 -1.14 11.86
N GLN A 153 -1.63 -2.14 12.00
CA GLN A 153 -1.38 -3.49 11.48
C GLN A 153 -1.19 -3.50 9.97
N ILE A 154 -1.98 -2.72 9.23
CA ILE A 154 -1.88 -2.66 7.76
C ILE A 154 -0.57 -2.01 7.33
N VAL A 155 -0.21 -0.87 7.91
CA VAL A 155 1.09 -0.22 7.60
C VAL A 155 2.27 -1.14 7.90
N ASP A 156 2.20 -1.90 9.00
CA ASP A 156 3.22 -2.89 9.32
C ASP A 156 3.27 -4.05 8.32
N LEU A 157 2.12 -4.61 7.95
CA LEU A 157 2.01 -5.66 6.94
C LEU A 157 2.55 -5.23 5.58
N GLU A 158 2.18 -4.04 5.12
CA GLU A 158 2.60 -3.47 3.84
C GLU A 158 4.09 -3.16 3.84
N HIS A 159 4.60 -2.53 4.91
CA HIS A 159 6.04 -2.31 5.09
C HIS A 159 6.83 -3.63 5.12
N ALA A 160 6.35 -4.61 5.90
CA ALA A 160 6.99 -5.90 6.03
C ALA A 160 6.99 -6.69 4.72
N SER A 161 5.91 -6.59 3.94
CA SER A 161 5.75 -7.22 2.63
C SER A 161 6.78 -6.73 1.60
N ILE A 162 6.97 -5.41 1.51
CA ILE A 162 7.94 -4.80 0.58
C ILE A 162 9.38 -5.26 0.88
N HIS A 163 9.66 -5.56 2.14
CA HIS A 163 10.97 -6.02 2.61
C HIS A 163 11.08 -7.54 2.82
N LEU A 164 10.04 -8.33 2.52
CA LEU A 164 9.95 -9.76 2.85
C LEU A 164 10.44 -10.06 4.28
N SER A 165 9.89 -9.32 5.23
CA SER A 165 10.23 -9.40 6.65
C SER A 165 9.01 -9.79 7.49
N CYS A 166 9.24 -10.12 8.77
CA CYS A 166 8.16 -10.44 9.70
C CYS A 166 7.50 -9.14 10.17
N PRO A 167 6.17 -9.02 10.09
CA PRO A 167 5.46 -7.92 10.73
C PRO A 167 5.70 -7.95 12.26
N VAL A 168 5.80 -6.78 12.87
CA VAL A 168 6.05 -6.60 14.31
C VAL A 168 4.76 -6.63 15.11
N ILE A 169 3.66 -6.15 14.55
CA ILE A 169 2.36 -6.07 15.21
C ILE A 169 1.71 -7.46 15.18
N PRO A 170 1.24 -8.00 16.33
CA PRO A 170 0.62 -9.31 16.34
C PRO A 170 -0.71 -9.33 15.57
N VAL A 171 -1.02 -10.46 14.93
CA VAL A 171 -2.33 -10.69 14.27
C VAL A 171 -3.47 -10.51 15.26
N GLU A 172 -3.35 -11.11 16.45
CA GLU A 172 -4.33 -10.99 17.51
C GLU A 172 -4.05 -9.76 18.37
N ALA A 173 -5.04 -8.88 18.47
CA ALA A 173 -4.93 -7.70 19.28
C ALA A 173 -4.74 -8.06 20.77
N PRO A 174 -3.81 -7.38 21.48
CA PRO A 174 -3.45 -7.71 22.85
C PRO A 174 -4.60 -7.46 23.84
N PHE A 175 -5.49 -6.52 23.52
CA PHE A 175 -6.66 -6.18 24.32
C PHE A 175 -7.95 -6.61 23.62
N PRO A 176 -8.93 -7.21 24.33
CA PRO A 176 -10.21 -7.62 23.74
C PRO A 176 -10.93 -6.50 22.97
N ARG A 177 -10.85 -5.25 23.44
CA ARG A 177 -11.51 -4.09 22.81
C ARG A 177 -10.93 -3.70 21.45
N LEU A 178 -9.67 -4.07 21.19
CA LEU A 178 -9.01 -3.84 19.91
C LEU A 178 -9.26 -4.98 18.92
N ARG A 179 -9.91 -6.07 19.33
CA ARG A 179 -10.13 -7.23 18.46
C ARG A 179 -11.28 -6.99 17.51
N ILE A 180 -11.01 -7.13 16.23
CA ILE A 180 -12.03 -7.20 15.18
C ILE A 180 -12.58 -8.63 15.03
N SER A 181 -13.73 -8.76 14.36
CA SER A 181 -14.35 -10.07 14.12
C SER A 181 -13.41 -10.97 13.32
N GLN A 182 -13.38 -12.27 13.62
CA GLN A 182 -12.62 -13.24 12.82
C GLN A 182 -13.16 -13.40 11.39
N GLN A 183 -14.41 -12.97 11.18
CA GLN A 183 -15.07 -12.93 9.87
C GLN A 183 -14.84 -11.60 9.14
N ASP A 184 -14.16 -10.65 9.77
CA ASP A 184 -13.85 -9.35 9.17
C ASP A 184 -12.87 -9.51 8.00
N GLN A 185 -13.07 -8.72 6.94
CA GLN A 185 -12.24 -8.77 5.73
C GLN A 185 -10.76 -8.47 6.03
N LEU A 186 -10.48 -7.47 6.86
CA LEU A 186 -9.12 -7.01 7.17
C LEU A 186 -8.43 -7.99 8.12
N TYR A 187 -9.18 -8.59 9.06
CA TYR A 187 -8.65 -9.65 9.92
C TYR A 187 -8.19 -10.84 9.09
N ARG A 188 -9.03 -11.31 8.16
CA ARG A 188 -8.70 -12.46 7.32
C ARG A 188 -7.54 -12.16 6.39
N LEU A 189 -7.51 -11.00 5.76
CA LEU A 189 -6.38 -10.56 4.93
C LEU A 189 -5.10 -10.51 5.77
N SER A 190 -5.13 -9.86 6.93
CA SER A 190 -3.98 -9.77 7.84
C SER A 190 -3.44 -11.14 8.22
N ARG A 191 -4.33 -12.08 8.60
CA ARG A 191 -3.92 -13.44 8.97
C ARG A 191 -3.29 -14.20 7.80
N MET A 192 -3.85 -14.09 6.59
CA MET A 192 -3.28 -14.69 5.38
C MET A 192 -1.88 -14.12 5.11
N MET A 193 -1.74 -12.79 5.16
CA MET A 193 -0.48 -12.09 4.94
C MET A 193 0.60 -12.50 5.95
N HIS A 194 0.29 -12.50 7.24
CA HIS A 194 1.21 -12.95 8.29
C HIS A 194 1.69 -14.39 8.06
N THR A 195 0.77 -15.29 7.72
CA THR A 195 1.08 -16.71 7.52
C THR A 195 2.00 -16.89 6.31
N GLY A 196 1.66 -16.26 5.18
CA GLY A 196 2.44 -16.33 3.95
C GLY A 196 3.84 -15.70 4.09
N LEU A 197 3.92 -14.49 4.65
CA LEU A 197 5.20 -13.78 4.84
C LEU A 197 6.17 -14.54 5.75
N THR A 198 5.65 -15.20 6.80
CA THR A 198 6.49 -15.98 7.72
C THR A 198 7.25 -17.10 7.02
N HIS A 199 6.69 -17.70 5.97
CA HIS A 199 7.36 -18.77 5.20
C HIS A 199 8.56 -18.26 4.39
N PHE A 200 8.52 -17.01 3.92
CA PHE A 200 9.57 -16.43 3.08
C PHE A 200 10.57 -15.55 3.83
N THR A 201 10.19 -15.05 5.01
CA THR A 201 11.03 -14.18 5.82
C THR A 201 12.33 -14.88 6.24
N GLY A 202 13.45 -14.14 6.21
CA GLY A 202 14.74 -14.61 6.72
C GLY A 202 15.46 -15.59 5.78
N ARG A 203 14.88 -15.90 4.61
CA ARG A 203 15.48 -16.79 3.61
C ARG A 203 16.51 -16.12 2.70
N GLY A 204 16.73 -14.82 2.88
CA GLY A 204 17.69 -14.04 2.08
C GLY A 204 17.25 -13.80 0.64
N LEU A 205 15.95 -13.90 0.35
CA LEU A 205 15.41 -13.56 -0.97
C LEU A 205 15.57 -12.06 -1.22
N PRO A 206 16.03 -11.64 -2.42
CA PRO A 206 15.94 -10.24 -2.81
C PRO A 206 14.48 -9.80 -2.85
N THR A 207 14.24 -8.54 -2.48
CA THR A 207 12.88 -8.01 -2.33
C THR A 207 12.47 -7.21 -3.55
N ILE A 208 11.17 -6.97 -3.72
CA ILE A 208 10.65 -6.06 -4.77
C ILE A 208 11.32 -4.67 -4.67
N TRP A 209 11.52 -4.17 -3.44
CA TRP A 209 12.19 -2.88 -3.24
C TRP A 209 13.65 -2.84 -3.74
N ALA A 210 14.36 -3.96 -3.65
CA ALA A 210 15.73 -4.05 -4.16
C ALA A 210 15.79 -3.78 -5.66
N CYS A 211 14.75 -4.14 -6.43
CA CYS A 211 14.66 -3.91 -7.87
C CYS A 211 14.65 -2.41 -8.26
N PHE A 212 14.19 -1.55 -7.34
CA PHE A 212 14.08 -0.10 -7.55
C PHE A 212 15.30 0.67 -7.05
N THR A 213 16.06 0.08 -6.11
CA THR A 213 17.16 0.76 -5.41
C THR A 213 18.54 0.22 -5.79
N SER A 214 18.62 -0.96 -6.40
CA SER A 214 19.88 -1.59 -6.80
C SER A 214 20.13 -1.42 -8.30
N ASP A 215 21.30 -0.90 -8.66
CA ASP A 215 21.74 -0.77 -10.05
C ASP A 215 22.13 -2.12 -10.68
N THR A 216 22.53 -3.08 -9.84
CA THR A 216 22.83 -4.46 -10.25
C THR A 216 21.68 -5.39 -9.87
N PRO A 217 21.21 -6.27 -10.78
CA PRO A 217 20.25 -7.31 -10.43
C PRO A 217 20.86 -8.18 -9.34
N ALA A 218 20.16 -8.29 -8.21
CA ALA A 218 20.55 -9.18 -7.12
C ALA A 218 20.24 -10.62 -7.52
N THR A 219 21.04 -11.21 -8.40
CA THR A 219 21.03 -12.66 -8.61
C THR A 219 21.62 -13.33 -7.38
N SER A 220 20.74 -13.90 -6.55
CA SER A 220 21.16 -14.72 -5.43
C SER A 220 21.46 -16.14 -5.92
N ASP A 221 22.73 -16.38 -6.27
CA ASP A 221 23.26 -17.70 -6.68
C ASP A 221 23.00 -18.80 -5.61
N SER A 222 22.57 -18.43 -4.40
CA SER A 222 22.44 -19.30 -3.23
C SER A 222 21.02 -19.68 -2.80
N THR A 223 19.96 -19.17 -3.44
CA THR A 223 18.57 -19.48 -3.02
C THR A 223 17.84 -20.31 -4.08
N SER A 224 17.91 -21.63 -3.94
CA SER A 224 17.15 -22.55 -4.82
C SER A 224 15.65 -22.44 -4.54
N PHE A 225 14.90 -21.99 -5.54
CA PHE A 225 13.44 -22.10 -5.55
C PHE A 225 13.03 -23.57 -5.39
N SER A 226 12.23 -23.90 -4.37
CA SER A 226 11.79 -25.27 -4.12
C SER A 226 10.35 -25.51 -4.57
N GLY A 227 10.00 -26.76 -4.87
CA GLY A 227 8.60 -27.13 -5.16
C GLY A 227 7.64 -26.86 -3.99
N VAL A 228 8.15 -26.81 -2.75
CA VAL A 228 7.38 -26.39 -1.56
C VAL A 228 7.05 -24.90 -1.65
N ASP A 229 8.00 -24.07 -2.06
CA ASP A 229 7.79 -22.63 -2.24
C ASP A 229 6.74 -22.35 -3.31
N ALA A 230 6.80 -23.07 -4.43
CA ALA A 230 5.78 -23.02 -5.46
C ALA A 230 4.40 -23.44 -4.95
N ALA A 231 4.33 -24.43 -4.05
CA ALA A 231 3.06 -24.86 -3.44
C ALA A 231 2.50 -23.79 -2.49
N VAL A 232 3.35 -23.18 -1.66
CA VAL A 232 2.95 -22.12 -0.73
C VAL A 232 2.47 -20.87 -1.47
N ILE A 233 3.17 -20.44 -2.52
CA ILE A 233 2.75 -19.29 -3.34
C ILE A 233 1.38 -19.56 -3.98
N ARG A 234 1.18 -20.75 -4.55
CA ARG A 234 -0.10 -21.12 -5.17
C ARG A 234 -1.24 -21.19 -4.17
N ASP A 235 -1.01 -21.80 -3.01
CA ASP A 235 -2.01 -21.88 -1.96
C ASP A 235 -2.37 -20.49 -1.43
N TRP A 236 -1.37 -19.63 -1.22
CA TRP A 236 -1.60 -18.25 -0.77
C TRP A 236 -2.35 -17.41 -1.81
N ALA A 237 -1.99 -17.51 -3.09
CA ALA A 237 -2.75 -16.87 -4.17
C ALA A 237 -4.22 -17.35 -4.19
N ARG A 238 -4.44 -18.66 -4.02
CA ARG A 238 -5.80 -19.23 -3.93
C ARG A 238 -6.58 -18.73 -2.71
N GLN A 239 -5.92 -18.52 -1.57
CA GLN A 239 -6.59 -17.95 -0.40
C GLN A 239 -7.03 -16.49 -0.65
N LEU A 240 -6.25 -15.70 -1.39
CA LEU A 240 -6.64 -14.35 -1.82
C LEU A 240 -7.82 -14.37 -2.79
N ASP A 241 -7.82 -15.33 -3.71
CA ASP A 241 -8.91 -15.58 -4.65
C ASP A 241 -10.23 -15.88 -3.92
N ASP A 242 -10.21 -16.82 -2.97
CA ASP A 242 -11.36 -17.17 -2.14
C ASP A 242 -11.82 -15.97 -1.28
N TRP A 243 -10.88 -15.15 -0.80
CA TRP A 243 -11.17 -13.93 -0.07
C TRP A 243 -11.89 -12.89 -0.93
N LEU A 244 -11.46 -12.68 -2.19
CA LEU A 244 -12.14 -11.77 -3.10
C LEU A 244 -13.57 -12.25 -3.39
N VAL A 245 -13.77 -13.55 -3.61
CA VAL A 245 -15.13 -14.10 -3.86
C VAL A 245 -16.05 -13.83 -2.67
N GLU A 246 -15.52 -13.96 -1.46
CA GLU A 246 -16.29 -13.77 -0.23
C GLU A 246 -16.66 -12.31 0.05
N PHE A 247 -15.74 -11.38 -0.21
CA PHE A 247 -15.88 -9.97 0.18
C PHE A 247 -16.14 -9.00 -0.99
N GLY A 248 -15.83 -9.37 -2.23
CA GLY A 248 -15.90 -8.49 -3.41
C GLY A 248 -17.31 -8.23 -3.94
N ALA A 249 -18.26 -9.15 -3.72
CA ALA A 249 -19.63 -9.07 -4.28
C ALA A 249 -20.70 -8.67 -3.24
N ARG A 250 -20.32 -8.30 -2.02
CA ARG A 250 -21.28 -7.99 -0.95
C ARG A 250 -21.74 -6.53 -1.01
N SER A 251 -22.88 -6.32 -1.67
CA SER A 251 -23.81 -5.17 -1.56
C SER A 251 -23.59 -3.98 -2.51
N GLU A 252 -24.68 -3.59 -3.20
CA GLU A 252 -24.85 -2.35 -3.97
C GLU A 252 -24.74 -1.07 -3.10
N GLU A 253 -24.69 -1.19 -1.77
CA GLU A 253 -24.72 -0.05 -0.83
C GLU A 253 -23.33 0.48 -0.40
N ALA A 254 -22.21 -0.01 -0.93
CA ALA A 254 -20.88 0.52 -0.60
C ALA A 254 -19.84 0.36 -1.73
N SER A 255 -20.01 1.08 -2.85
CA SER A 255 -19.06 1.10 -3.98
C SER A 255 -17.62 1.31 -3.52
N ASP A 256 -17.39 2.21 -2.56
CA ASP A 256 -16.06 2.49 -1.99
C ASP A 256 -15.41 1.27 -1.29
N GLN A 257 -16.20 0.43 -0.60
CA GLN A 257 -15.65 -0.76 0.08
C GLN A 257 -15.34 -1.88 -0.91
N SER A 258 -16.13 -2.02 -1.97
CA SER A 258 -15.86 -2.99 -3.04
C SER A 258 -14.57 -2.63 -3.79
N ASN A 259 -14.39 -1.33 -4.12
CA ASN A 259 -13.18 -0.82 -4.75
C ASN A 259 -11.95 -1.07 -3.86
N LEU A 260 -12.04 -0.78 -2.56
CA LEU A 260 -10.95 -1.06 -1.62
C LEU A 260 -10.62 -2.56 -1.53
N THR A 261 -11.65 -3.41 -1.43
CA THR A 261 -11.48 -4.87 -1.40
C THR A 261 -10.76 -5.36 -2.65
N PHE A 262 -11.20 -4.91 -3.82
CA PHE A 262 -10.60 -5.26 -5.09
C PHE A 262 -9.16 -4.77 -5.21
N ARG A 263 -8.87 -3.53 -4.82
CA ARG A 263 -7.50 -3.00 -4.75
C ARG A 263 -6.62 -3.91 -3.89
N GLN A 264 -7.04 -4.16 -2.66
CA GLN A 264 -6.28 -4.93 -1.70
C GLN A 264 -6.00 -6.35 -2.24
N TYR A 265 -6.98 -6.99 -2.86
CA TYR A 265 -6.78 -8.28 -3.54
C TYR A 265 -5.74 -8.19 -4.66
N VAL A 266 -5.91 -7.28 -5.62
CA VAL A 266 -5.08 -7.19 -6.82
C VAL A 266 -3.61 -6.93 -6.45
N LEU A 267 -3.36 -5.99 -5.55
CA LEU A 267 -2.00 -5.62 -5.14
C LEU A 267 -1.32 -6.76 -4.39
N HIS A 268 -2.01 -7.36 -3.42
CA HIS A 268 -1.45 -8.49 -2.67
C HIS A 268 -1.24 -9.72 -3.54
N ARG A 269 -2.09 -9.96 -4.55
CA ARG A 269 -1.90 -11.08 -5.49
C ARG A 269 -0.64 -10.89 -6.34
N VAL A 270 -0.41 -9.68 -6.87
CA VAL A 270 0.84 -9.37 -7.60
C VAL A 270 2.05 -9.57 -6.71
N LEU A 271 2.02 -9.09 -5.47
CA LEU A 271 3.07 -9.31 -4.48
C LEU A 271 3.37 -10.81 -4.32
N VAL A 272 2.34 -11.62 -4.02
CA VAL A 272 2.49 -13.06 -3.75
C VAL A 272 3.05 -13.83 -4.94
N LEU A 273 2.49 -13.61 -6.14
CA LEU A 273 2.93 -14.31 -7.34
C LEU A 273 4.34 -13.92 -7.80
N SER A 274 4.82 -12.75 -7.38
CA SER A 274 6.12 -12.22 -7.79
C SER A 274 7.23 -12.34 -6.73
N ILE A 275 7.01 -13.05 -5.61
CA ILE A 275 7.99 -13.18 -4.51
C ILE A 275 9.39 -13.61 -5.00
N TYR A 276 9.46 -14.57 -5.94
CA TYR A 276 10.75 -15.05 -6.47
C TYR A 276 11.23 -14.32 -7.73
N LEU A 277 10.41 -13.45 -8.31
CA LEU A 277 10.79 -12.75 -9.52
C LEU A 277 12.05 -11.88 -9.34
N PRO A 278 12.26 -11.15 -8.22
CA PRO A 278 13.53 -10.50 -7.93
C PRO A 278 14.73 -11.45 -7.90
N ALA A 279 14.57 -12.67 -7.34
CA ALA A 279 15.63 -13.67 -7.27
C ALA A 279 15.99 -14.24 -8.65
N ARG A 280 15.04 -14.22 -9.57
CA ARG A 280 15.18 -14.60 -10.98
C ARG A 280 15.72 -13.45 -11.86
N GLY A 281 16.35 -12.45 -11.24
CA GLY A 281 16.93 -11.30 -11.94
C GLY A 281 15.89 -10.25 -12.38
N SER A 282 14.69 -10.30 -11.80
CA SER A 282 13.57 -9.42 -12.16
C SER A 282 13.13 -9.54 -13.62
N ASP A 283 13.36 -10.72 -14.20
CA ASP A 283 13.04 -11.09 -15.58
C ASP A 283 11.91 -12.13 -15.59
N LEU A 284 10.79 -11.75 -16.22
CA LEU A 284 9.59 -12.57 -16.35
C LEU A 284 9.85 -13.89 -17.07
N PHE A 285 10.85 -13.97 -17.96
CA PHE A 285 11.13 -15.16 -18.77
C PHE A 285 12.27 -16.03 -18.21
N SER A 286 12.87 -15.60 -17.09
CA SER A 286 13.96 -16.31 -16.44
C SER A 286 13.44 -17.32 -15.42
N ASP A 287 13.61 -18.62 -15.69
CA ASP A 287 13.27 -19.72 -14.77
C ASP A 287 11.80 -19.69 -14.27
N THR A 288 10.88 -19.23 -15.12
CA THR A 288 9.43 -19.22 -14.90
C THR A 288 8.74 -20.15 -15.89
N THR A 289 7.72 -20.86 -15.43
CA THR A 289 6.88 -21.66 -16.31
C THR A 289 5.88 -20.78 -17.07
N PRO A 290 5.42 -21.18 -18.27
CA PRO A 290 4.40 -20.41 -19.00
C PRO A 290 3.12 -20.15 -18.21
N LYS A 291 2.76 -21.05 -17.29
CA LYS A 291 1.60 -20.90 -16.41
C LYS A 291 1.82 -19.83 -15.35
N GLU A 292 2.98 -19.81 -14.71
CA GLU A 292 3.36 -18.74 -13.77
C GLU A 292 3.42 -17.38 -14.48
N GLN A 293 3.98 -17.34 -15.69
CA GLN A 293 4.02 -16.13 -16.52
C GLN A 293 2.61 -15.62 -16.82
N HIS A 294 1.69 -16.50 -17.22
CA HIS A 294 0.31 -16.14 -17.50
C HIS A 294 -0.41 -15.57 -16.27
N GLU A 295 -0.39 -16.28 -15.14
CA GLU A 295 -1.05 -15.84 -13.89
C GLU A 295 -0.50 -14.51 -13.37
N LEU A 296 0.82 -14.33 -13.47
CA LEU A 296 1.46 -13.09 -13.05
C LEU A 296 1.11 -11.93 -14.00
N LEU A 297 1.10 -12.15 -15.32
CA LEU A 297 0.72 -11.13 -16.30
C LEU A 297 -0.75 -10.71 -16.15
N VAL A 298 -1.66 -11.66 -15.92
CA VAL A 298 -3.08 -11.38 -15.69
C VAL A 298 -3.25 -10.47 -14.46
N SER A 299 -2.58 -10.80 -13.36
CA SER A 299 -2.60 -9.99 -12.12
C SER A 299 -1.99 -8.61 -12.33
N ALA A 300 -0.84 -8.55 -13.01
CA ALA A 300 -0.13 -7.31 -13.25
C ALA A 300 -0.94 -6.35 -14.12
N ARG A 301 -1.62 -6.85 -15.16
CA ARG A 301 -2.53 -6.03 -15.97
C ARG A 301 -3.70 -5.49 -15.17
N ALA A 302 -4.28 -6.29 -14.28
CA ALA A 302 -5.34 -5.83 -13.39
C ALA A 302 -4.85 -4.69 -12.48
N ALA A 303 -3.64 -4.79 -11.92
CA ALA A 303 -3.04 -3.74 -11.08
C ALA A 303 -2.75 -2.45 -11.86
N VAL A 304 -2.27 -2.55 -13.10
CA VAL A 304 -2.05 -1.37 -13.96
C VAL A 304 -3.38 -0.72 -14.35
N ARG A 305 -4.41 -1.51 -14.68
CA ARG A 305 -5.76 -0.99 -14.96
C ARG A 305 -6.37 -0.29 -13.75
N LEU A 306 -6.16 -0.83 -12.54
CA LEU A 306 -6.61 -0.21 -11.30
C LEU A 306 -6.08 1.23 -11.16
N GLN A 307 -4.82 1.50 -11.52
CA GLN A 307 -4.26 2.84 -11.44
C GLN A 307 -5.02 3.90 -12.26
N LEU A 308 -5.58 3.50 -13.40
CA LEU A 308 -6.34 4.39 -14.27
C LEU A 308 -7.75 4.70 -13.73
N LEU A 309 -8.26 3.80 -12.89
CA LEU A 309 -9.65 3.80 -12.43
C LEU A 309 -9.78 4.31 -10.98
N ASP A 310 -8.71 4.21 -10.19
CA ASP A 310 -8.75 4.47 -8.76
C ASP A 310 -7.90 5.67 -8.36
N THR A 311 -8.56 6.82 -8.21
CA THR A 311 -7.92 8.07 -7.78
C THR A 311 -7.55 8.08 -6.29
N SER A 312 -7.95 7.06 -5.54
CA SER A 312 -7.67 6.93 -4.10
C SER A 312 -6.47 6.03 -3.77
N ILE A 313 -5.64 5.69 -4.78
CA ILE A 313 -4.29 5.12 -4.57
C ILE A 313 -3.38 6.12 -3.85
N TRP A 314 -3.06 5.81 -2.59
CA TRP A 314 -2.53 6.80 -1.63
C TRP A 314 -1.33 6.33 -0.82
N SER A 315 -1.07 5.04 -0.73
CA SER A 315 0.02 4.47 0.06
C SER A 315 1.28 4.23 -0.81
N ASN A 316 2.46 4.19 -0.20
CA ASN A 316 3.67 3.85 -0.96
C ASN A 316 3.66 2.39 -1.42
N PHE A 317 3.04 1.51 -0.63
CA PHE A 317 2.84 0.12 -1.00
C PHE A 317 2.10 0.02 -2.32
N ASP A 318 0.96 0.70 -2.45
CA ASP A 318 0.17 0.73 -3.68
C ASP A 318 1.04 1.17 -4.87
N LEU A 319 1.76 2.29 -4.72
CA LEU A 319 2.62 2.85 -5.77
C LEU A 319 3.75 1.90 -6.17
N ILE A 320 4.41 1.26 -5.21
CA ILE A 320 5.52 0.33 -5.45
C ILE A 320 5.00 -0.92 -6.18
N ILE A 321 3.89 -1.50 -5.72
CA ILE A 321 3.33 -2.72 -6.31
C ILE A 321 2.75 -2.46 -7.70
N ILE A 322 2.08 -1.32 -7.92
CA ILE A 322 1.58 -0.92 -9.25
C ILE A 322 2.74 -0.68 -10.22
N THR A 323 3.79 0.01 -9.79
CA THR A 323 4.99 0.21 -10.62
C THR A 323 5.67 -1.13 -10.93
N TRP A 324 5.71 -2.05 -9.97
CA TRP A 324 6.24 -3.39 -10.18
C TRP A 324 5.40 -4.18 -11.19
N ALA A 325 4.07 -4.13 -11.08
CA ALA A 325 3.16 -4.70 -12.06
C ALA A 325 3.37 -4.11 -13.46
N ALA A 326 3.55 -2.79 -13.58
CA ALA A 326 3.86 -2.13 -14.83
C ALA A 326 5.13 -2.68 -15.49
N LEU A 327 6.20 -2.85 -14.71
CA LEU A 327 7.45 -3.43 -15.19
C LEU A 327 7.27 -4.88 -15.68
N ILE A 328 6.42 -5.67 -15.02
CA ILE A 328 6.07 -7.03 -15.45
C ILE A 328 5.30 -7.01 -16.78
N VAL A 329 4.31 -6.12 -16.92
CA VAL A 329 3.52 -5.98 -18.15
C VAL A 329 4.41 -5.59 -19.33
N ILE A 330 5.31 -4.62 -19.13
CA ILE A 330 6.29 -4.17 -20.15
C ILE A 330 7.14 -5.35 -20.64
N GLN A 331 7.62 -6.20 -19.72
CA GLN A 331 8.38 -7.40 -20.10
C GLN A 331 7.51 -8.39 -20.88
N GLY A 332 6.26 -8.60 -20.47
CA GLY A 332 5.31 -9.43 -21.23
C GLY A 332 5.14 -8.98 -22.68
N VAL A 333 5.02 -7.66 -22.91
CA VAL A 333 4.94 -7.08 -24.26
C VAL A 333 6.23 -7.31 -25.04
N ASP A 334 7.40 -7.07 -24.43
CA ASP A 334 8.71 -7.26 -25.07
C ASP A 334 8.94 -8.71 -25.50
N GLY A 335 8.53 -9.68 -24.67
CA GLY A 335 8.63 -11.11 -24.98
C GLY A 335 7.50 -11.68 -25.85
N GLY A 336 6.61 -10.83 -26.39
CA GLY A 336 5.56 -11.25 -27.33
C GLY A 336 4.38 -12.03 -26.72
N VAL A 337 4.28 -12.10 -25.39
CA VAL A 337 3.18 -12.75 -24.64
C VAL A 337 2.18 -11.71 -24.09
N GLY A 338 2.43 -10.43 -24.40
CA GLY A 338 1.68 -9.26 -23.96
C GLY A 338 0.77 -8.68 -25.04
N GLU A 339 -0.44 -8.27 -24.65
CA GLU A 339 -1.19 -7.30 -25.46
C GLU A 339 -0.67 -5.88 -25.17
N PRO A 340 -0.57 -4.99 -26.18
CA PRO A 340 -0.04 -3.63 -26.01
C PRO A 340 -1.01 -2.68 -25.26
N GLU A 341 -2.12 -3.18 -24.74
CA GLU A 341 -3.07 -2.37 -23.96
C GLU A 341 -2.44 -1.92 -22.64
N GLY A 342 -2.53 -0.63 -22.36
CA GLY A 342 -2.03 -0.05 -21.12
C GLY A 342 -0.60 0.48 -21.18
N ARG A 343 -0.20 1.13 -22.29
CA ARG A 343 0.90 2.10 -22.20
C ARG A 343 0.50 3.11 -21.13
N LEU A 344 1.21 3.10 -20.00
CA LEU A 344 1.10 4.11 -18.95
C LEU A 344 1.31 5.46 -19.63
N GLN A 345 0.21 6.14 -19.94
CA GLN A 345 0.27 7.55 -20.30
C GLN A 345 0.79 8.24 -19.05
N GLU A 346 1.94 8.89 -19.24
CA GLU A 346 2.63 9.78 -18.33
C GLU A 346 1.93 9.87 -16.98
N ALA A 347 2.40 9.08 -16.01
CA ALA A 347 2.18 9.38 -14.60
C ALA A 347 2.93 10.68 -14.29
N HIS A 348 2.45 11.78 -14.86
CA HIS A 348 2.59 13.08 -14.27
C HIS A 348 1.96 12.95 -12.90
N GLU A 349 2.76 13.03 -11.84
CA GLU A 349 2.59 14.16 -10.92
C GLU A 349 3.54 14.11 -9.72
N HIS A 350 4.13 15.28 -9.48
CA HIS A 350 4.92 15.73 -8.33
C HIS A 350 6.30 15.08 -8.11
N SER A 351 7.30 15.96 -8.10
CA SER A 351 8.73 15.74 -7.86
C SER A 351 9.04 15.33 -6.40
N CYS A 352 8.34 14.33 -5.90
CA CYS A 352 8.70 13.66 -4.67
C CYS A 352 9.61 12.47 -4.98
N ASN A 353 10.64 12.26 -4.15
CA ASN A 353 11.75 11.35 -4.43
C ASN A 353 11.31 9.92 -4.83
N LEU A 354 10.22 9.38 -4.26
CA LEU A 354 9.70 8.06 -4.64
C LEU A 354 9.05 8.07 -6.03
N HIS A 355 8.13 8.98 -6.30
CA HIS A 355 7.46 9.09 -7.60
C HIS A 355 8.47 9.29 -8.72
N GLY A 356 9.46 10.16 -8.52
CA GLY A 356 10.56 10.36 -9.47
C GLY A 356 11.42 9.09 -9.66
N LEU A 357 11.75 8.37 -8.58
CA LEU A 357 12.51 7.10 -8.67
C LEU A 357 11.74 6.04 -9.48
N LEU A 358 10.46 5.83 -9.16
CA LEU A 358 9.59 4.85 -9.82
C LEU A 358 9.37 5.20 -11.30
N ALA A 359 9.07 6.47 -11.59
CA ALA A 359 8.92 6.97 -12.95
C ALA A 359 10.20 6.82 -13.77
N ASN A 360 11.35 7.24 -13.23
CA ASN A 360 12.64 7.09 -13.91
C ASN A 360 12.93 5.63 -14.24
N ARG A 361 12.63 4.70 -13.32
CA ARG A 361 12.84 3.27 -13.54
C ARG A 361 11.94 2.73 -14.65
N LEU A 362 10.68 3.14 -14.66
CA LEU A 362 9.71 2.79 -15.68
C LEU A 362 10.12 3.34 -17.06
N GLU A 363 10.46 4.63 -17.14
CA GLU A 363 10.91 5.29 -18.36
C GLU A 363 12.17 4.65 -18.94
N THR A 364 13.15 4.33 -18.09
CA THR A 364 14.38 3.65 -18.52
C THR A 364 14.06 2.31 -19.18
N LYS A 365 13.10 1.54 -18.63
CA LYS A 365 12.68 0.26 -19.19
C LYS A 365 11.85 0.41 -20.47
N ILE A 366 10.98 1.42 -20.55
CA ILE A 366 10.22 1.73 -21.76
C ILE A 366 11.16 2.16 -22.90
N GLN A 367 12.17 2.98 -22.61
CA GLN A 367 13.17 3.42 -23.61
C GLN A 367 14.03 2.26 -24.10
N GLY A 368 14.21 1.23 -23.28
CA GLY A 368 14.92 -0.01 -23.64
C GLY A 368 14.10 -0.98 -24.48
N LEU A 369 12.79 -0.75 -24.69
CA LEU A 369 11.96 -1.58 -25.56
C LEU A 369 12.44 -1.43 -27.01
N THR A 370 13.15 -2.43 -27.52
CA THR A 370 13.32 -2.61 -28.95
C THR A 370 11.95 -2.95 -29.53
N THR A 371 11.37 -2.05 -30.32
CA THR A 371 10.13 -2.30 -31.06
C THR A 371 10.22 -3.68 -31.72
N PRO A 372 9.39 -4.67 -31.36
CA PRO A 372 9.45 -5.98 -31.98
C PRO A 372 9.24 -5.82 -33.49
N GLN A 373 10.10 -6.42 -34.30
CA GLN A 373 9.79 -6.61 -35.71
C GLN A 373 8.50 -7.43 -35.76
N ILE A 374 7.48 -6.87 -36.41
CA ILE A 374 6.20 -7.52 -36.69
C ILE A 374 6.50 -8.81 -37.47
N GLY A 375 6.62 -9.94 -36.77
CA GLY A 375 7.02 -11.19 -37.41
C GLY A 375 7.48 -12.28 -36.45
N ASP A 376 6.74 -12.53 -35.38
CA ASP A 376 6.56 -13.84 -34.73
C ASP A 376 5.79 -13.61 -33.42
N ALA A 377 4.52 -13.22 -33.53
CA ALA A 377 3.61 -13.39 -32.42
C ALA A 377 3.41 -14.90 -32.26
N MET A 378 4.08 -15.50 -31.27
CA MET A 378 3.75 -16.85 -30.83
C MET A 378 2.34 -16.80 -30.24
N SER A 379 1.35 -17.06 -31.09
CA SER A 379 -0.02 -17.26 -30.68
C SER A 379 -0.04 -18.39 -29.65
N PHE A 380 -0.39 -18.05 -28.42
CA PHE A 380 -0.68 -19.02 -27.36
C PHE A 380 -1.95 -19.78 -27.76
N GLU A 381 -1.79 -20.94 -28.42
CA GLU A 381 -2.87 -21.91 -28.53
C GLU A 381 -2.84 -22.80 -27.28
N PRO A 382 -3.90 -22.81 -26.46
CA PRO A 382 -4.00 -23.73 -25.35
C PRO A 382 -4.21 -25.14 -25.90
N ASP A 383 -3.11 -25.90 -26.03
CA ASP A 383 -3.10 -27.29 -26.43
C ASP A 383 -4.07 -28.12 -25.55
N GLY A 384 -5.05 -28.78 -26.18
CA GLY A 384 -6.30 -29.27 -25.58
C GLY A 384 -6.22 -30.44 -24.59
N ASN A 385 -5.14 -30.58 -23.83
CA ASN A 385 -4.94 -31.67 -22.86
C ASN A 385 -4.34 -31.19 -21.51
N PHE A 386 -4.65 -29.96 -21.09
CA PHE A 386 -4.16 -29.41 -19.83
C PHE A 386 -4.91 -29.94 -18.60
N ASP A 387 -4.14 -30.38 -17.61
CA ASP A 387 -4.58 -30.53 -16.22
C ASP A 387 -5.12 -29.18 -15.70
N THR A 388 -6.44 -29.09 -15.61
CA THR A 388 -7.22 -27.90 -15.21
C THR A 388 -7.00 -27.47 -13.76
N SER A 389 -6.24 -28.24 -12.98
CA SER A 389 -5.80 -27.84 -11.62
C SER A 389 -4.92 -26.58 -11.60
N TRP A 390 -4.39 -26.17 -12.76
CA TRP A 390 -3.55 -24.98 -12.92
C TRP A 390 -4.29 -23.73 -13.39
N TYR A 391 -5.48 -23.86 -13.96
CA TYR A 391 -6.30 -22.72 -14.36
C TYR A 391 -7.25 -22.42 -13.21
N ILE A 392 -6.81 -21.55 -12.30
CA ILE A 392 -7.58 -21.22 -11.09
C ILE A 392 -8.49 -20.00 -11.32
N PHE A 393 -8.22 -19.15 -12.33
CA PHE A 393 -9.00 -17.91 -12.57
C PHE A 393 -9.68 -17.80 -13.94
N ASN A 394 -10.88 -17.21 -13.91
CA ASN A 394 -11.68 -16.87 -15.08
C ASN A 394 -11.57 -15.35 -15.30
N GLN A 395 -11.20 -14.93 -16.51
CA GLN A 395 -11.06 -13.52 -16.90
C GLN A 395 -12.33 -12.70 -16.60
N SER A 396 -13.50 -13.36 -16.59
CA SER A 396 -14.79 -12.80 -16.19
C SER A 396 -14.84 -12.26 -14.76
N SER A 397 -14.07 -12.78 -13.81
CA SER A 397 -14.07 -12.26 -12.43
C SER A 397 -13.30 -10.93 -12.32
N LEU A 398 -12.27 -10.75 -13.15
CA LEU A 398 -11.56 -9.47 -13.28
C LEU A 398 -12.38 -8.47 -14.08
N ASP A 399 -13.03 -8.92 -15.16
CA ASP A 399 -13.91 -8.06 -15.95
C ASP A 399 -15.13 -7.64 -15.14
N VAL A 400 -15.68 -8.48 -14.24
CA VAL A 400 -16.74 -8.07 -13.31
C VAL A 400 -16.23 -7.08 -12.25
N GLY A 401 -15.03 -7.28 -11.69
CA GLY A 401 -14.44 -6.32 -10.75
C GLY A 401 -14.12 -4.97 -11.41
N LEU A 402 -13.66 -4.99 -12.66
CA LEU A 402 -13.43 -3.80 -13.47
C LEU A 402 -14.76 -3.17 -13.93
N ASP A 403 -15.76 -3.94 -14.32
CA ASP A 403 -17.10 -3.47 -14.70
C ASP A 403 -17.84 -2.82 -13.52
N MET A 404 -17.64 -3.34 -12.30
CA MET A 404 -18.14 -2.72 -11.06
C MET A 404 -17.53 -1.33 -10.85
N SER A 405 -16.25 -1.13 -11.20
CA SER A 405 -15.61 0.19 -11.17
C SER A 405 -16.00 1.11 -12.35
N PHE A 406 -16.46 0.53 -13.48
CA PHE A 406 -16.90 1.26 -14.67
C PHE A 406 -18.29 1.90 -14.54
N LEU A 407 -19.18 1.33 -13.72
CA LEU A 407 -20.54 1.84 -13.51
C LEU A 407 -20.58 3.16 -12.70
N ASP A 408 -19.54 3.46 -11.93
CA ASP A 408 -19.49 4.70 -11.10
C ASP A 408 -19.07 5.93 -11.94
N GLY A 409 -18.27 5.74 -13.00
CA GLY A 409 -17.81 6.82 -13.88
C GLY A 409 -18.83 7.30 -14.91
N THR A 410 -19.84 6.50 -15.24
CA THR A 410 -20.83 6.82 -16.28
C THR A 410 -22.11 7.47 -15.74
N MET A 411 -22.36 7.39 -14.43
CA MET A 411 -23.55 8.01 -13.80
C MET A 411 -23.38 9.50 -13.47
N GLN A 412 -22.17 10.06 -13.44
CA GLN A 412 -21.97 11.49 -13.11
C GLN A 412 -22.10 12.46 -14.29
N HIS A 413 -22.25 12.00 -15.53
CA HIS A 413 -22.33 12.87 -16.71
C HIS A 413 -23.70 12.95 -17.42
N THR A 414 -24.76 12.35 -16.86
CA THR A 414 -26.05 12.25 -17.56
C THR A 414 -27.27 12.76 -16.78
N THR A 415 -27.10 13.79 -15.94
CA THR A 415 -28.23 14.63 -15.50
C THR A 415 -27.78 16.06 -15.27
N MET A 416 -27.65 16.84 -16.34
CA MET A 416 -28.04 18.26 -16.42
C MET A 416 -28.03 18.67 -17.90
N SER A 417 -29.19 18.56 -18.53
CA SER A 417 -29.55 19.27 -19.76
C SER A 417 -30.83 20.05 -19.52
#